data_AF-A0AAU8D9C1-F1
#
_entry.id   AF-A0AAU8D9C1-F1
#
_cell.length_a   1.000
_cell.length_b   1.000
_cell.length_c   1.000
_cell.angle_alpha   90.00
_cell.angle_beta   90.00
_cell.angle_gamma   90.00
#
_symmetry.space_group_name_H-M   'P 1'
#
loop_
_entity.id
_entity.type
_entity.pdbx_description
1 polymer ?
#
loop_
_entity_poly.entity_id
_entity_poly.type
_entity_poly.pdbx_seq_one_letter_code
_entity_poly.pdbx_strand_id
1 'polypeptide(L)'
;MAMEVELKKPVAAAKRPRRILPSLLSRVTVPLRRFLGHYVFSSLTRRILFLNLAGLGVLVVGILYLNTFRDGLIDARVESLMTQGEIIAGAIAASATVETDSISIDPEKLLELQAGESIGPGSDQLDNLDFPINPERVAPVLRRLISPTRTRARIYDRDANLLLDSRHLYSRGQILRYALPPVEEEEPSILERLEKTVFDFFRGTDLPIYREQPGGNGAAFPEVMNALTGSPSTIVRVSEQGEQIVSVAVPIQRFRGVLGVLMLSTEGGDIDKIVAAERKAILRVFGVAALVTVILSMLLASTIANPLRRLSAAAVRVRRGVKSREEIPDFSDRQDEIGNLSIAVRDMTNALYARIEAIESFAADVSHELKNPLTSLRSAVETLPLAKSAESRERLMDVIQHDVRRLDRLITDISDASRLDAELAREDAERVDMKKLVGDLVSVSQEAGRQKRKMTIDFKVAKLPQGVKGYYVNGHDLRLGQVIANLIENARSFVPEEGGHINVSLAREGKFIIVTIDDNGPGIRADSIDRIFERFYTDRPSSEAFGQNSGLGLSISRQIAEAHGGSLTAENIPGAKPGAMKGARFVMTLPAEG
;
A
#
# COMPACT_ATOMS: atom_id res chain seq x y z
N MET A 1 -48.84 41.61 -53.92
CA MET A 1 -49.16 42.94 -53.40
C MET A 1 -49.84 42.75 -52.04
N ALA A 2 -49.16 43.20 -50.99
CA ALA A 2 -49.68 43.71 -49.71
C ALA A 2 -50.71 42.92 -48.87
N MET A 3 -50.21 42.46 -47.70
CA MET A 3 -50.62 42.83 -46.32
C MET A 3 -51.89 42.32 -45.64
N GLU A 4 -51.63 41.79 -44.43
CA GLU A 4 -52.35 41.92 -43.15
C GLU A 4 -53.72 41.22 -43.02
N VAL A 5 -54.08 40.61 -41.89
CA VAL A 5 -54.20 41.22 -40.55
C VAL A 5 -53.96 40.23 -39.38
N GLU A 6 -53.62 40.84 -38.25
CA GLU A 6 -53.08 40.44 -36.97
C GLU A 6 -54.11 39.94 -35.90
N LEU A 7 -53.58 39.45 -34.76
CA LEU A 7 -54.05 39.56 -33.35
C LEU A 7 -54.58 38.32 -32.57
N LYS A 8 -53.68 37.81 -31.70
CA LYS A 8 -53.75 37.59 -30.22
C LYS A 8 -54.88 36.73 -29.56
N LYS A 9 -54.45 35.53 -29.07
CA LYS A 9 -54.55 34.84 -27.73
C LYS A 9 -55.75 35.13 -26.77
N PRO A 10 -56.27 34.18 -25.91
CA PRO A 10 -55.46 33.50 -24.84
C PRO A 10 -55.89 32.10 -24.23
N VAL A 11 -54.92 31.46 -23.53
CA VAL A 11 -54.94 30.71 -22.22
C VAL A 11 -55.74 29.39 -21.99
N ALA A 12 -55.01 28.31 -21.59
CA ALA A 12 -55.13 27.49 -20.35
C ALA A 12 -54.39 26.12 -20.51
N ALA A 13 -53.20 25.89 -19.93
CA ALA A 13 -52.90 25.43 -18.55
C ALA A 13 -52.87 23.88 -18.37
N ALA A 14 -51.66 23.29 -18.49
CA ALA A 14 -51.34 21.98 -17.91
C ALA A 14 -50.10 22.10 -17.01
N LYS A 15 -50.29 21.92 -15.70
CA LYS A 15 -49.24 21.93 -14.67
C LYS A 15 -48.47 20.60 -14.68
N ARG A 16 -47.15 20.65 -14.87
CA ARG A 16 -46.21 19.58 -14.46
C ARG A 16 -45.64 19.90 -13.08
N PRO A 17 -45.39 18.91 -12.20
CA PRO A 17 -44.82 19.16 -10.88
C PRO A 17 -43.33 19.52 -11.00
N ARG A 18 -42.91 20.57 -10.28
CA ARG A 18 -41.53 20.99 -10.13
C ARG A 18 -40.75 19.93 -9.34
N ARG A 19 -39.75 19.29 -9.96
CA ARG A 19 -38.65 18.61 -9.24
C ARG A 19 -37.71 19.69 -8.69
N ILE A 20 -37.74 19.89 -7.37
CA ILE A 20 -36.71 20.63 -6.63
C ILE A 20 -35.79 19.59 -6.00
N LEU A 21 -34.55 19.54 -6.51
CA LEU A 21 -33.28 18.90 -6.06
C LEU A 21 -32.65 18.18 -7.28
N PRO A 22 -31.43 18.59 -7.71
CA PRO A 22 -30.23 18.37 -6.90
C PRO A 22 -29.14 19.47 -7.06
N SER A 23 -28.87 20.27 -6.03
CA SER A 23 -27.69 21.16 -5.98
C SER A 23 -26.72 20.86 -4.83
N LEU A 24 -27.07 19.90 -3.96
CA LEU A 24 -26.22 19.45 -2.84
C LEU A 24 -25.33 18.26 -3.22
N LEU A 25 -25.80 17.34 -4.07
CA LEU A 25 -25.02 16.19 -4.55
C LEU A 25 -23.85 16.59 -5.47
N SER A 26 -23.97 17.69 -6.24
CA SER A 26 -22.90 18.16 -7.13
C SER A 26 -21.74 18.84 -6.39
N ARG A 27 -21.95 19.33 -5.16
CA ARG A 27 -20.89 19.94 -4.34
C ARG A 27 -20.02 18.92 -3.60
N VAL A 28 -20.56 17.72 -3.33
CA VAL A 28 -19.81 16.62 -2.67
C VAL A 28 -19.15 15.70 -3.70
N THR A 29 -19.75 15.50 -4.87
CA THR A 29 -19.23 14.55 -5.88
C THR A 29 -18.00 15.04 -6.65
N VAL A 30 -17.81 16.35 -6.84
CA VAL A 30 -16.64 16.90 -7.54
C VAL A 30 -15.33 16.76 -6.73
N PRO A 31 -15.26 17.10 -5.44
CA PRO A 31 -14.05 16.85 -4.64
C PRO A 31 -13.81 15.34 -4.46
N LEU A 32 -14.86 14.53 -4.28
CA LEU A 32 -14.73 13.07 -4.14
C LEU A 32 -14.21 12.41 -5.43
N ARG A 33 -14.63 12.88 -6.62
CA ARG A 33 -14.16 12.37 -7.91
C ARG A 33 -12.72 12.80 -8.23
N ARG A 34 -12.28 13.99 -7.81
CA ARG A 34 -10.87 14.41 -7.90
C ARG A 34 -9.98 13.66 -6.89
N PHE A 35 -10.50 13.41 -5.69
CA PHE A 35 -9.83 12.61 -4.66
C PHE A 35 -9.73 11.13 -5.07
N LEU A 36 -10.76 10.53 -5.64
CA LEU A 36 -10.67 9.18 -6.20
C LEU A 36 -9.81 9.15 -7.47
N GLY A 37 -9.90 10.15 -8.34
CA GLY A 37 -9.24 10.19 -9.65
C GLY A 37 -7.71 10.36 -9.63
N HIS A 38 -7.09 10.76 -8.52
CA HIS A 38 -5.62 10.77 -8.40
C HIS A 38 -5.06 9.63 -7.55
N TYR A 39 -5.89 9.04 -6.69
CA TYR A 39 -5.48 7.95 -5.79
C TYR A 39 -5.78 6.55 -6.36
N VAL A 40 -6.85 6.38 -7.15
CA VAL A 40 -7.27 5.08 -7.70
C VAL A 40 -6.38 4.60 -8.87
N PHE A 41 -5.58 5.47 -9.48
CA PHE A 41 -4.75 5.12 -10.65
C PHE A 41 -3.28 4.80 -10.35
N SER A 42 -2.86 4.80 -9.07
CA SER A 42 -1.52 4.28 -8.73
C SER A 42 -1.50 2.77 -8.91
N SER A 43 -0.46 2.24 -9.57
CA SER A 43 -0.29 0.80 -9.79
C SER A 43 -0.29 0.02 -8.47
N LEU A 44 0.22 0.61 -7.39
CA LEU A 44 0.25 0.01 -6.06
C LEU A 44 -1.15 -0.01 -5.41
N THR A 45 -1.90 1.10 -5.48
CA THR A 45 -3.27 1.16 -4.95
C THR A 45 -4.19 0.15 -5.63
N ARG A 46 -4.08 0.03 -6.96
CA ARG A 46 -4.84 -0.97 -7.72
C ARG A 46 -4.46 -2.39 -7.30
N ARG A 47 -3.18 -2.67 -7.04
CA ARG A 47 -2.73 -3.99 -6.57
C ARG A 47 -3.26 -4.32 -5.17
N ILE A 48 -3.18 -3.38 -4.22
CA ILE A 48 -3.71 -3.56 -2.86
C ILE A 48 -5.22 -3.84 -2.92
N LEU A 49 -5.96 -3.00 -3.66
CA LEU A 49 -7.40 -3.15 -3.80
C LEU A 49 -7.78 -4.48 -4.46
N PHE A 50 -7.10 -4.84 -5.55
CA PHE A 50 -7.35 -6.08 -6.26
C PHE A 50 -7.09 -7.31 -5.39
N LEU A 51 -5.95 -7.37 -4.69
CA LEU A 51 -5.61 -8.50 -3.82
C LEU A 51 -6.63 -8.68 -2.70
N ASN A 52 -7.02 -7.58 -2.04
CA ASN A 52 -7.99 -7.63 -0.95
C ASN A 52 -9.40 -8.03 -1.44
N LEU A 53 -9.84 -7.50 -2.59
CA LEU A 53 -11.14 -7.87 -3.16
C LEU A 53 -11.15 -9.27 -3.76
N ALA A 54 -10.05 -9.74 -4.34
CA ALA A 54 -9.95 -11.08 -4.89
C ALA A 54 -10.09 -12.15 -3.80
N GLY A 55 -9.42 -11.98 -2.65
CA GLY A 55 -9.57 -12.88 -1.52
C GLY A 55 -11.01 -12.95 -1.00
N LEU A 56 -11.66 -11.79 -0.87
CA LEU A 56 -13.07 -11.71 -0.48
C LEU A 56 -13.99 -12.37 -1.52
N GLY A 57 -13.70 -12.19 -2.81
CA GLY A 57 -14.44 -12.81 -3.91
C GLY A 57 -14.34 -14.34 -3.90
N VAL A 58 -13.13 -14.89 -3.69
CA VAL A 58 -12.92 -16.34 -3.56
C VAL A 58 -13.73 -16.91 -2.39
N LEU A 59 -13.72 -16.22 -1.24
CA LEU A 59 -14.48 -16.66 -0.07
C LEU A 59 -15.99 -16.71 -0.34
N VAL A 60 -16.54 -15.69 -1.00
CA VAL A 60 -17.97 -15.68 -1.33
C VAL A 60 -18.35 -16.70 -2.38
N VAL A 61 -17.53 -16.85 -3.44
CA VAL A 61 -17.74 -17.90 -4.43
C VAL A 61 -17.71 -19.28 -3.77
N GLY A 62 -16.76 -19.51 -2.85
CA GLY A 62 -16.67 -20.74 -2.07
C GLY A 62 -17.93 -21.00 -1.23
N ILE A 63 -18.42 -20.01 -0.49
CA ILE A 63 -19.64 -20.12 0.32
C ILE A 63 -20.87 -20.38 -0.55
N LEU A 64 -21.01 -19.67 -1.67
CA LEU A 64 -22.15 -19.83 -2.58
C LEU A 64 -22.15 -21.20 -3.28
N TYR A 65 -20.96 -21.74 -3.57
CA TYR A 65 -20.77 -23.04 -4.20
C TYR A 65 -20.97 -24.21 -3.24
N LEU A 66 -20.41 -24.13 -2.02
CA LEU A 66 -20.41 -25.20 -1.02
C LEU A 66 -21.69 -25.28 -0.17
N ASN A 67 -22.77 -24.60 -0.54
CA ASN A 67 -23.94 -24.53 0.33
C ASN A 67 -24.71 -25.86 0.38
N THR A 68 -24.24 -26.76 1.25
CA THR A 68 -24.85 -28.06 1.64
C THR A 68 -26.21 -27.88 2.30
N PHE A 69 -26.60 -26.65 2.63
CA PHE A 69 -27.91 -26.31 3.19
C PHE A 69 -29.07 -26.70 2.29
N ARG A 70 -28.89 -26.67 0.96
CA ARG A 70 -29.93 -27.06 0.00
C ARG A 70 -30.34 -28.52 0.18
N ASP A 71 -29.36 -29.41 0.28
CA ASP A 71 -29.63 -30.85 0.36
C ASP A 71 -30.28 -31.19 1.72
N GLY A 72 -29.85 -30.53 2.79
CA GLY A 72 -30.49 -30.66 4.11
C GLY A 72 -31.94 -30.15 4.16
N LEU A 73 -32.27 -29.07 3.43
CA LEU A 73 -33.66 -28.59 3.32
C LEU A 73 -34.55 -29.57 2.56
N ILE A 74 -34.02 -30.20 1.51
CA ILE A 74 -34.73 -31.22 0.74
C ILE A 74 -35.00 -32.44 1.64
N ASP A 75 -33.99 -32.95 2.34
CA ASP A 75 -34.13 -34.12 3.22
C ASP A 75 -35.15 -33.87 4.34
N ALA A 76 -35.06 -32.71 5.02
CA ALA A 76 -36.02 -32.33 6.04
C ALA A 76 -37.45 -32.21 5.48
N ARG A 77 -37.59 -31.74 4.23
CA ARG A 77 -38.90 -31.64 3.57
C ARG A 77 -39.43 -33.02 3.18
N VAL A 78 -38.58 -33.91 2.70
CA VAL A 78 -38.93 -35.31 2.40
C VAL A 78 -39.44 -36.01 3.66
N GLU A 79 -38.70 -35.92 4.78
CA GLU A 79 -39.08 -36.54 6.06
C GLU A 79 -40.41 -35.98 6.60
N SER A 80 -40.59 -34.66 6.53
CA SER A 80 -41.83 -33.99 6.93
C SER A 80 -43.03 -34.47 6.10
N LEU A 81 -42.89 -34.54 4.78
CA LEU A 81 -43.95 -35.01 3.88
C LEU A 81 -44.23 -36.50 4.06
N MET A 82 -43.21 -37.31 4.33
CA MET A 82 -43.37 -38.75 4.58
C MET A 82 -44.18 -38.99 5.85
N THR A 83 -43.82 -38.33 6.95
CA THR A 83 -44.55 -38.41 8.23
C THR A 83 -46.00 -37.93 8.07
N GLN A 84 -46.21 -36.82 7.35
CA GLN A 84 -47.56 -36.33 7.05
C GLN A 84 -48.35 -37.32 6.18
N GLY A 85 -47.71 -37.88 5.17
CA GLY A 85 -48.29 -38.87 4.26
C GLY A 85 -48.76 -40.12 5.00
N GLU A 86 -47.97 -40.64 5.94
CA GLU A 86 -48.34 -41.80 6.76
C GLU A 86 -49.54 -41.54 7.66
N ILE A 87 -49.57 -40.38 8.34
CA ILE A 87 -50.70 -39.98 9.18
C ILE A 87 -51.98 -39.84 8.34
N ILE A 88 -51.89 -39.17 7.19
CA ILE A 88 -53.03 -38.93 6.30
C ILE A 88 -53.49 -40.26 5.66
N ALA A 89 -52.57 -41.09 5.18
CA ALA A 89 -52.90 -42.39 4.61
C ALA A 89 -53.57 -43.32 5.63
N GLY A 90 -53.09 -43.33 6.89
CA GLY A 90 -53.73 -44.04 7.99
C GLY A 90 -55.15 -43.53 8.30
N ALA A 91 -55.34 -42.21 8.33
CA ALA A 91 -56.65 -41.60 8.52
C ALA A 91 -57.62 -41.92 7.36
N ILE A 92 -57.13 -41.91 6.12
CA ILE A 92 -57.91 -42.30 4.94
C ILE A 92 -58.27 -43.78 5.01
N ALA A 93 -57.32 -44.67 5.32
CA ALA A 93 -57.57 -46.11 5.45
C ALA A 93 -58.65 -46.42 6.50
N ALA A 94 -58.69 -45.65 7.60
CA ALA A 94 -59.73 -45.75 8.62
C ALA A 94 -61.11 -45.30 8.11
N SER A 95 -61.16 -44.26 7.27
CA SER A 95 -62.40 -43.70 6.72
C SER A 95 -62.88 -44.38 5.41
N ALA A 96 -62.02 -45.16 4.75
CA ALA A 96 -62.25 -45.67 3.39
C ALA A 96 -63.18 -46.89 3.29
N THR A 97 -63.63 -47.48 4.41
CA THR A 97 -64.56 -48.62 4.33
C THR A 97 -65.99 -48.17 4.06
N VAL A 98 -66.54 -48.70 2.96
CA VAL A 98 -67.95 -49.08 2.88
C VAL A 98 -68.13 -50.28 3.82
N GLU A 99 -69.24 -50.34 4.57
CA GLU A 99 -69.61 -51.51 5.36
C GLU A 99 -69.99 -52.64 4.41
N THR A 100 -69.01 -53.35 3.85
CA THR A 100 -69.27 -54.45 2.91
C THR A 100 -69.66 -55.78 3.62
N ASP A 101 -69.73 -55.79 4.96
CA ASP A 101 -70.03 -57.00 5.74
C ASP A 101 -71.41 -57.01 6.42
N SER A 102 -72.28 -56.01 6.19
CA SER A 102 -73.68 -56.19 6.56
C SER A 102 -74.36 -56.99 5.44
N ILE A 103 -74.26 -58.31 5.50
CA ILE A 103 -75.32 -59.15 4.92
C ILE A 103 -76.57 -58.80 5.74
N SER A 104 -77.33 -57.80 5.29
CA SER A 104 -78.65 -57.49 5.84
C SER A 104 -79.57 -58.61 5.38
N ILE A 105 -79.56 -59.71 6.12
CA ILE A 105 -80.52 -60.78 5.96
C ILE A 105 -81.85 -60.24 6.46
N ASP A 106 -82.73 -59.88 5.53
CA ASP A 106 -84.08 -59.43 5.86
C ASP A 106 -84.86 -60.59 6.48
N PRO A 107 -85.23 -60.56 7.79
CA PRO A 107 -85.82 -61.69 8.48
C PRO A 107 -87.18 -62.11 7.88
N GLU A 108 -87.90 -61.16 7.28
CA GLU A 108 -89.19 -61.41 6.63
C GLU A 108 -89.04 -62.27 5.38
N LYS A 109 -87.98 -62.07 4.58
CA LYS A 109 -87.69 -62.92 3.41
C LYS A 109 -87.30 -64.34 3.79
N LEU A 110 -86.78 -64.56 5.00
CA LEU A 110 -86.49 -65.92 5.49
C LEU A 110 -87.77 -66.69 5.86
N LEU A 111 -88.83 -65.99 6.23
CA LEU A 111 -90.13 -66.58 6.61
C LEU A 111 -90.98 -66.93 5.38
N GLU A 112 -90.69 -66.36 4.21
CA GLU A 112 -91.40 -66.64 2.96
C GLU A 112 -90.82 -67.85 2.19
N LEU A 113 -89.66 -68.38 2.59
CA LEU A 113 -89.00 -69.50 1.92
C LEU A 113 -89.72 -70.84 2.20
N GLN A 114 -90.18 -71.51 1.15
CA GLN A 114 -90.65 -72.89 1.25
C GLN A 114 -89.48 -73.89 1.22
N ALA A 115 -89.67 -75.07 1.81
CA ALA A 115 -88.62 -76.09 1.93
C ALA A 115 -88.05 -76.48 0.55
N GLY A 116 -86.81 -76.07 0.29
CA GLY A 116 -86.07 -76.36 -0.95
C GLY A 116 -85.61 -75.13 -1.75
N GLU A 117 -86.03 -73.92 -1.39
CA GLU A 117 -85.55 -72.69 -2.03
C GLU A 117 -84.23 -72.19 -1.43
N SER A 118 -83.28 -71.82 -2.29
CA SER A 118 -82.05 -71.14 -1.90
C SER A 118 -82.07 -69.70 -2.40
N ILE A 119 -81.55 -68.79 -1.57
CA ILE A 119 -81.33 -67.40 -1.97
C ILE A 119 -80.13 -67.38 -2.91
N GLY A 120 -80.35 -67.19 -4.22
CA GLY A 120 -79.30 -66.79 -5.15
C GLY A 120 -78.94 -65.32 -4.92
N PRO A 121 -77.66 -64.91 -5.10
CA PRO A 121 -77.28 -63.50 -4.96
C PRO A 121 -78.09 -62.63 -5.93
N GLY A 122 -78.83 -61.67 -5.39
CA GLY A 122 -79.71 -60.79 -6.14
C GLY A 122 -78.96 -59.74 -6.96
N SER A 123 -79.66 -59.16 -7.95
CA SER A 123 -79.17 -58.12 -8.86
C SER A 123 -78.70 -56.82 -8.19
N ASP A 124 -79.03 -56.59 -6.92
CA ASP A 124 -78.62 -55.41 -6.15
C ASP A 124 -77.13 -55.43 -5.74
N GLN A 125 -76.42 -56.53 -5.97
CA GLN A 125 -74.95 -56.59 -5.80
C GLN A 125 -74.17 -55.98 -6.98
N LEU A 126 -74.82 -55.74 -8.13
CA LEU A 126 -74.15 -55.19 -9.32
C LEU A 126 -74.09 -53.65 -9.34
N ASP A 127 -74.84 -52.96 -8.49
CA ASP A 127 -74.85 -51.49 -8.40
C ASP A 127 -73.76 -50.92 -7.48
N ASN A 128 -73.02 -51.78 -6.76
CA ASN A 128 -71.78 -51.40 -6.08
C ASN A 128 -70.62 -51.53 -7.06
N LEU A 129 -70.32 -50.46 -7.80
CA LEU A 129 -68.96 -50.23 -8.27
C LEU A 129 -68.06 -50.15 -7.01
N ASP A 130 -67.47 -51.29 -6.65
CA ASP A 130 -66.58 -51.47 -5.51
C ASP A 130 -65.35 -50.57 -5.66
N PHE A 131 -65.45 -49.32 -5.20
CA PHE A 131 -64.28 -48.47 -4.99
C PHE A 131 -63.71 -48.80 -3.61
N PRO A 132 -62.48 -49.36 -3.50
CA PRO A 132 -61.84 -49.61 -2.21
C PRO A 132 -61.64 -48.34 -1.37
N ILE A 133 -61.75 -47.16 -2.01
CA ILE A 133 -61.68 -45.84 -1.42
C ILE A 133 -62.85 -45.01 -1.97
N ASN A 134 -63.86 -44.73 -1.16
CA ASN A 134 -65.00 -43.90 -1.58
C ASN A 134 -64.60 -42.39 -1.57
N PRO A 135 -64.65 -41.71 -2.73
CA PRO A 135 -64.20 -40.31 -2.86
C PRO A 135 -65.04 -39.33 -2.03
N GLU A 136 -66.34 -39.59 -1.83
CA GLU A 136 -67.23 -38.69 -1.07
C GLU A 136 -66.95 -38.70 0.43
N ARG A 137 -66.51 -39.85 0.97
CA ARG A 137 -66.12 -39.98 2.39
C ARG A 137 -64.71 -39.45 2.64
N VAL A 138 -63.80 -39.65 1.68
CA VAL A 138 -62.38 -39.32 1.83
C VAL A 138 -62.08 -37.86 1.53
N ALA A 139 -62.79 -37.22 0.59
CA ALA A 139 -62.55 -35.81 0.22
C ALA A 139 -62.64 -34.81 1.40
N PRO A 140 -63.63 -34.88 2.31
CA PRO A 140 -63.69 -33.98 3.48
C PRO A 140 -62.53 -34.17 4.46
N VAL A 141 -62.10 -35.41 4.68
CA VAL A 141 -60.97 -35.76 5.56
C VAL A 141 -59.66 -35.24 4.97
N LEU A 142 -59.44 -35.53 3.69
CA LEU A 142 -58.28 -35.07 2.92
C LEU A 142 -58.17 -33.55 2.93
N ARG A 143 -59.29 -32.84 2.72
CA ARG A 143 -59.35 -31.37 2.77
C ARG A 143 -58.91 -30.81 4.13
N ARG A 144 -59.40 -31.37 5.24
CA ARG A 144 -59.10 -30.89 6.59
C ARG A 144 -57.62 -31.06 6.96
N LEU A 145 -56.99 -32.11 6.46
CA LEU A 145 -55.60 -32.43 6.76
C LEU A 145 -54.60 -31.66 5.88
N ILE A 146 -54.97 -31.25 4.66
CA ILE A 146 -54.07 -30.56 3.72
C ILE A 146 -54.21 -29.04 3.73
N SER A 147 -55.38 -28.50 4.09
CA SER A 147 -55.58 -27.04 4.10
C SER A 147 -54.51 -26.25 4.88
N PRO A 148 -53.90 -26.76 5.96
CA PRO A 148 -52.84 -26.04 6.68
C PRO A 148 -51.45 -26.13 6.04
N THR A 149 -51.19 -27.08 5.14
CA THR A 149 -49.83 -27.51 4.80
C THR A 149 -49.29 -26.97 3.48
N ARG A 150 -50.11 -26.28 2.65
CA ARG A 150 -49.74 -25.82 1.29
C ARG A 150 -49.08 -26.93 0.45
N THR A 151 -49.58 -28.15 0.58
CA THR A 151 -49.12 -29.32 -0.17
C THR A 151 -50.21 -29.77 -1.13
N ARG A 152 -49.85 -30.18 -2.33
CA ARG A 152 -50.80 -30.85 -3.22
C ARG A 152 -50.83 -32.33 -2.86
N ALA A 153 -52.00 -32.86 -2.50
CA ALA A 153 -52.21 -34.29 -2.43
C ALA A 153 -53.00 -34.82 -3.62
N ARG A 154 -52.67 -36.05 -4.02
CA ARG A 154 -53.41 -36.86 -4.97
C ARG A 154 -53.61 -38.26 -4.38
N ILE A 155 -54.79 -38.81 -4.57
CA ILE A 155 -55.09 -40.21 -4.21
C ILE A 155 -55.27 -41.00 -5.49
N TYR A 156 -54.56 -42.11 -5.58
CA TYR A 156 -54.65 -43.07 -6.66
C TYR A 156 -55.27 -44.37 -6.15
N ASP A 157 -56.06 -45.04 -7.01
CA ASP A 157 -56.56 -46.39 -6.73
C ASP A 157 -55.46 -47.45 -6.92
N ARG A 158 -55.85 -48.74 -6.84
CA ARG A 158 -54.93 -49.88 -7.04
C ARG A 158 -54.39 -49.99 -8.46
N ASP A 159 -55.13 -49.49 -9.44
CA ASP A 159 -54.78 -49.50 -10.86
C ASP A 159 -54.04 -48.21 -11.28
N ALA A 160 -53.64 -47.40 -10.29
CA ALA A 160 -52.99 -46.11 -10.44
C ALA A 160 -53.85 -45.04 -11.14
N ASN A 161 -55.18 -45.18 -11.19
CA ASN A 161 -56.06 -44.10 -11.66
C ASN A 161 -56.24 -43.04 -10.57
N LEU A 162 -56.25 -41.77 -10.95
CA LEU A 162 -56.47 -40.66 -10.03
C LEU A 162 -57.93 -40.63 -9.54
N LEU A 163 -58.13 -40.82 -8.24
CA LEU A 163 -59.43 -40.74 -7.57
C LEU A 163 -59.73 -39.32 -7.08
N LEU A 164 -58.74 -38.67 -6.46
CA LEU A 164 -58.91 -37.33 -5.87
C LEU A 164 -57.64 -36.49 -6.06
N ASP A 165 -57.81 -35.21 -6.39
CA ASP A 165 -56.73 -34.22 -6.42
C ASP A 165 -57.12 -32.99 -5.61
N SER A 166 -56.33 -32.68 -4.60
CA SER A 166 -56.49 -31.51 -3.72
C SER A 166 -56.59 -30.18 -4.46
N ARG A 167 -55.99 -30.05 -5.66
CA ARG A 167 -56.12 -28.85 -6.50
C ARG A 167 -57.56 -28.61 -6.95
N HIS A 168 -58.32 -29.68 -7.14
CA HIS A 168 -59.70 -29.65 -7.63
C HIS A 168 -60.74 -29.86 -6.51
N LEU A 169 -60.33 -30.15 -5.27
CA LEU A 169 -61.25 -30.30 -4.12
C LEU A 169 -62.00 -29.02 -3.73
N TYR A 170 -61.63 -27.86 -4.27
CA TYR A 170 -62.28 -26.56 -4.04
C TYR A 170 -63.56 -26.35 -4.88
N SER A 171 -64.01 -27.36 -5.62
CA SER A 171 -64.97 -27.24 -6.73
C SER A 171 -66.46 -27.39 -6.37
N ARG A 172 -66.89 -27.04 -5.15
CA ARG A 172 -68.29 -26.63 -4.92
C ARG A 172 -68.35 -25.16 -4.53
N GLY A 173 -68.43 -24.29 -5.54
CA GLY A 173 -68.96 -22.92 -5.40
C GLY A 173 -67.99 -21.77 -5.18
N GLN A 174 -66.66 -21.92 -5.34
CA GLN A 174 -65.73 -20.78 -5.27
C GLN A 174 -64.83 -20.67 -6.50
N ILE A 175 -64.70 -19.42 -6.94
CA ILE A 175 -64.11 -18.88 -8.17
C ILE A 175 -62.75 -19.53 -8.51
N LEU A 176 -62.59 -19.97 -9.76
CA LEU A 176 -61.31 -20.32 -10.38
C LEU A 176 -60.32 -19.15 -10.18
N ARG A 177 -59.41 -19.26 -9.21
CA ARG A 177 -58.28 -18.35 -9.11
C ARG A 177 -57.26 -18.73 -10.17
N TYR A 178 -57.42 -18.17 -11.36
CA TYR A 178 -56.28 -18.02 -12.25
C TYR A 178 -55.30 -17.06 -11.57
N ALA A 179 -54.05 -17.48 -11.35
CA ALA A 179 -53.00 -16.53 -11.05
C ALA A 179 -52.96 -15.56 -12.25
N LEU A 180 -53.33 -14.30 -12.03
CA LEU A 180 -53.16 -13.27 -13.04
C LEU A 180 -51.66 -13.21 -13.38
N PRO A 181 -51.28 -13.04 -14.66
CA PRO A 181 -49.89 -12.74 -15.00
C PRO A 181 -49.44 -11.53 -14.17
N PRO A 182 -48.21 -11.53 -13.63
CA PRO A 182 -47.73 -10.44 -12.80
C PRO A 182 -47.91 -9.11 -13.53
N VAL A 183 -48.44 -8.13 -12.80
CA VAL A 183 -48.57 -6.74 -13.28
C VAL A 183 -47.16 -6.26 -13.61
N GLU A 184 -46.94 -5.86 -14.87
CA GLU A 184 -45.72 -5.29 -15.46
C GLU A 184 -44.55 -5.17 -14.49
N GLU A 185 -43.64 -6.14 -14.53
CA GLU A 185 -42.41 -6.12 -13.75
C GLU A 185 -41.65 -4.81 -14.02
N GLU A 186 -41.45 -3.98 -13.00
CA GLU A 186 -40.47 -2.90 -13.06
C GLU A 186 -39.17 -3.51 -13.58
N GLU A 187 -38.57 -2.92 -14.63
CA GLU A 187 -37.34 -3.46 -15.19
C GLU A 187 -36.32 -3.72 -14.07
N PRO A 188 -35.81 -4.95 -13.92
CA PRO A 188 -35.00 -5.30 -12.78
C PRO A 188 -33.81 -4.36 -12.73
N SER A 189 -33.55 -3.82 -11.54
CA SER A 189 -32.41 -2.95 -11.29
C SER A 189 -31.13 -3.65 -11.72
N ILE A 190 -30.10 -2.89 -12.12
CA ILE A 190 -28.80 -3.46 -12.53
C ILE A 190 -28.25 -4.44 -11.46
N LEU A 191 -28.49 -4.12 -10.19
CA LEU A 191 -28.14 -4.98 -9.06
C LEU A 191 -28.91 -6.32 -9.09
N GLU A 192 -30.19 -6.30 -9.39
CA GLU A 192 -31.04 -7.50 -9.47
C GLU A 192 -30.69 -8.36 -10.68
N ARG A 193 -30.30 -7.75 -11.81
CA ARG A 193 -29.81 -8.48 -12.99
C ARG A 193 -28.49 -9.20 -12.71
N LEU A 194 -27.57 -8.52 -12.01
CA LEU A 194 -26.31 -9.11 -11.58
C LEU A 194 -26.55 -10.25 -10.58
N GLU A 195 -27.40 -10.02 -9.57
CA GLU A 195 -27.81 -11.00 -8.58
C GLU A 195 -28.40 -12.26 -9.24
N LYS A 196 -29.32 -12.08 -10.20
CA LYS A 196 -29.92 -13.18 -10.98
C LYS A 196 -28.88 -13.96 -11.78
N THR A 197 -27.96 -13.28 -12.46
CA THR A 197 -26.90 -13.92 -13.27
C THR A 197 -25.96 -14.75 -12.38
N VAL A 198 -25.60 -14.22 -11.21
CA VAL A 198 -24.78 -14.93 -10.23
C VAL A 198 -25.53 -16.16 -9.70
N PHE A 199 -26.82 -16.03 -9.36
CA PHE A 199 -27.60 -17.16 -8.84
C PHE A 199 -27.86 -18.26 -9.87
N ASP A 200 -28.10 -17.90 -11.12
CA ASP A 200 -28.33 -18.86 -12.21
C ASP A 200 -27.05 -19.64 -12.53
N PHE A 201 -25.88 -19.00 -12.43
CA PHE A 201 -24.58 -19.67 -12.58
C PHE A 201 -24.34 -20.77 -11.54
N PHE A 202 -24.90 -20.64 -10.33
CA PHE A 202 -24.76 -21.62 -9.24
C PHE A 202 -25.97 -22.57 -9.08
N ARG A 203 -26.86 -22.69 -10.09
CA ARG A 203 -27.87 -23.75 -10.11
C ARG A 203 -27.28 -25.02 -10.72
N GLY A 204 -26.92 -26.00 -9.88
CA GLY A 204 -26.64 -27.36 -10.35
C GLY A 204 -27.95 -28.05 -10.77
N THR A 205 -28.06 -28.41 -12.05
CA THR A 205 -29.25 -29.05 -12.65
C THR A 205 -28.95 -30.46 -13.12
N ASP A 206 -29.01 -31.43 -12.21
CA ASP A 206 -29.00 -32.86 -12.53
C ASP A 206 -30.31 -33.58 -12.13
N LEU A 207 -31.37 -32.82 -11.86
CA LEU A 207 -32.66 -33.38 -11.43
C LEU A 207 -33.60 -33.67 -12.62
N PRO A 208 -34.37 -34.77 -12.59
CA PRO A 208 -35.32 -35.11 -13.64
C PRO A 208 -36.48 -34.10 -13.72
N ILE A 209 -36.93 -33.82 -14.95
CA ILE A 209 -38.00 -32.84 -15.21
C ILE A 209 -39.37 -33.44 -14.84
N TYR A 210 -40.14 -32.70 -14.05
CA TYR A 210 -41.53 -33.01 -13.74
C TYR A 210 -42.41 -32.71 -14.97
N ARG A 211 -43.12 -33.73 -15.47
CA ARG A 211 -44.09 -33.60 -16.56
C ARG A 211 -45.48 -34.00 -16.04
N GLU A 212 -46.46 -33.09 -16.15
CA GLU A 212 -47.85 -33.41 -15.79
C GLU A 212 -48.48 -34.24 -16.92
N GLN A 213 -48.89 -35.48 -16.64
CA GLN A 213 -49.53 -36.32 -17.66
C GLN A 213 -51.02 -36.01 -17.81
N PRO A 214 -51.51 -35.81 -19.05
CA PRO A 214 -52.94 -35.67 -19.31
C PRO A 214 -53.68 -36.96 -18.90
N GLY A 215 -54.80 -36.83 -18.19
CA GLY A 215 -55.64 -37.97 -17.79
C GLY A 215 -55.34 -38.56 -16.42
N GLY A 216 -54.37 -38.03 -15.67
CA GLY A 216 -54.21 -38.36 -14.25
C GLY A 216 -53.70 -39.78 -13.96
N ASN A 217 -53.07 -40.46 -14.92
CA ASN A 217 -52.52 -41.79 -14.67
C ASN A 217 -51.30 -41.71 -13.73
N GLY A 218 -51.39 -42.40 -12.59
CA GLY A 218 -50.37 -42.55 -11.57
C GLY A 218 -49.19 -43.43 -11.99
N ALA A 219 -49.36 -44.29 -13.02
CA ALA A 219 -48.32 -45.19 -13.52
C ALA A 219 -47.10 -44.45 -14.10
N ALA A 220 -47.27 -43.17 -14.44
CA ALA A 220 -46.21 -42.26 -14.87
C ALA A 220 -45.21 -41.89 -13.77
N PHE A 221 -45.60 -42.08 -12.52
CA PHE A 221 -44.86 -41.68 -11.33
C PHE A 221 -44.29 -42.94 -10.68
N PRO A 222 -42.98 -43.22 -10.81
CA PRO A 222 -42.33 -44.39 -10.21
C PRO A 222 -42.56 -44.49 -8.70
N GLU A 223 -42.63 -43.35 -8.01
CA GLU A 223 -42.93 -43.29 -6.58
C GLU A 223 -44.34 -43.83 -6.25
N VAL A 224 -45.32 -43.61 -7.11
CA VAL A 224 -46.68 -44.15 -6.94
C VAL A 224 -46.69 -45.66 -7.16
N MET A 225 -46.00 -46.12 -8.21
CA MET A 225 -45.89 -47.56 -8.49
C MET A 225 -45.14 -48.32 -7.38
N ASN A 226 -44.07 -47.74 -6.85
CA ASN A 226 -43.34 -48.30 -5.72
C ASN A 226 -44.22 -48.32 -4.45
N ALA A 227 -44.97 -47.24 -4.20
CA ALA A 227 -45.91 -47.21 -3.08
C ALA A 227 -47.00 -48.28 -3.19
N LEU A 228 -47.50 -48.59 -4.39
CA LEU A 228 -48.47 -49.68 -4.59
C LEU A 228 -47.95 -51.06 -4.16
N THR A 229 -46.62 -51.28 -4.14
CA THR A 229 -46.01 -52.52 -3.61
C THR A 229 -46.04 -52.61 -2.07
N GLY A 230 -46.40 -51.52 -1.40
CA GLY A 230 -46.61 -51.45 0.03
C GLY A 230 -45.51 -50.75 0.85
N SER A 231 -44.54 -50.11 0.19
CA SER A 231 -43.49 -49.31 0.85
C SER A 231 -43.52 -47.84 0.40
N PRO A 232 -43.43 -46.84 1.29
CA PRO A 232 -43.33 -45.44 0.90
C PRO A 232 -42.17 -45.18 -0.08
N SER A 233 -42.33 -44.23 -1.00
CA SER A 233 -41.31 -43.87 -1.98
C SER A 233 -41.27 -42.36 -2.20
N THR A 234 -40.08 -41.83 -2.45
CA THR A 234 -39.83 -40.39 -2.57
C THR A 234 -39.01 -40.08 -3.81
N ILE A 235 -39.26 -38.92 -4.41
CA ILE A 235 -38.47 -38.44 -5.53
C ILE A 235 -38.45 -36.91 -5.58
N VAL A 236 -37.31 -36.36 -5.97
CA VAL A 236 -37.13 -34.92 -6.17
C VAL A 236 -37.05 -34.65 -7.66
N ARG A 237 -37.86 -33.71 -8.15
CA ARG A 237 -37.91 -33.32 -9.56
C ARG A 237 -37.81 -31.81 -9.71
N VAL A 238 -37.63 -31.36 -10.94
CA VAL A 238 -37.64 -29.94 -11.30
C VAL A 238 -38.78 -29.65 -12.28
N SER A 239 -39.59 -28.63 -11.99
CA SER A 239 -40.65 -28.11 -12.87
C SER A 239 -40.07 -27.62 -14.20
N GLU A 240 -40.90 -27.44 -15.23
CA GLU A 240 -40.50 -26.79 -16.49
C GLU A 240 -39.93 -25.37 -16.29
N GLN A 241 -40.28 -24.72 -15.18
CA GLN A 241 -39.79 -23.39 -14.78
C GLN A 241 -38.47 -23.43 -13.98
N GLY A 242 -37.89 -24.61 -13.77
CA GLY A 242 -36.64 -24.77 -13.01
C GLY A 242 -36.82 -24.81 -11.49
N GLU A 243 -38.06 -24.95 -11.02
CA GLU A 243 -38.40 -25.00 -9.59
C GLU A 243 -38.36 -26.42 -9.04
N GLN A 244 -37.80 -26.62 -7.84
CA GLN A 244 -37.74 -27.95 -7.23
C GLN A 244 -39.08 -28.38 -6.64
N ILE A 245 -39.47 -29.63 -6.90
CA ILE A 245 -40.68 -30.26 -6.41
C ILE A 245 -40.29 -31.58 -5.73
N VAL A 246 -40.59 -31.68 -4.44
CA VAL A 246 -40.44 -32.93 -3.67
C VAL A 246 -41.77 -33.66 -3.71
N SER A 247 -41.75 -34.93 -4.12
CA SER A 247 -42.93 -35.80 -4.15
C SER A 247 -42.70 -37.03 -3.26
N VAL A 248 -43.68 -37.31 -2.40
CA VAL A 248 -43.69 -38.46 -1.49
C VAL A 248 -44.98 -39.25 -1.69
N ALA A 249 -44.85 -40.53 -1.99
CA ALA A 249 -45.96 -41.45 -2.18
C ALA A 249 -46.00 -42.46 -1.03
N VAL A 250 -47.15 -42.56 -0.36
CA VAL A 250 -47.38 -43.44 0.78
C VAL A 250 -48.56 -44.36 0.50
N PRO A 251 -48.43 -45.68 0.72
CA PRO A 251 -49.54 -46.61 0.51
C PRO A 251 -50.64 -46.43 1.54
N ILE A 252 -51.89 -46.46 1.09
CA ILE A 252 -53.08 -46.50 1.93
C ILE A 252 -53.36 -47.98 2.22
N GLN A 253 -52.98 -48.46 3.40
CA GLN A 253 -53.06 -49.89 3.76
C GLN A 253 -54.09 -50.15 4.85
N ARG A 254 -54.82 -51.26 4.72
CA ARG A 254 -55.71 -51.77 5.78
C ARG A 254 -55.69 -53.30 5.76
N PHE A 255 -55.64 -53.93 6.92
CA PHE A 255 -55.63 -55.40 7.07
C PHE A 255 -54.64 -56.12 6.14
N ARG A 256 -53.42 -55.56 5.96
CA ARG A 256 -52.34 -56.03 5.07
C ARG A 256 -52.61 -55.95 3.55
N GLY A 257 -53.69 -55.32 3.11
CA GLY A 257 -53.93 -54.98 1.70
C GLY A 257 -53.68 -53.51 1.39
N VAL A 258 -53.03 -53.20 0.26
CA VAL A 258 -52.91 -51.83 -0.27
C VAL A 258 -54.23 -51.47 -0.96
N LEU A 259 -54.94 -50.43 -0.51
CA LEU A 259 -56.20 -49.95 -1.08
C LEU A 259 -55.99 -48.89 -2.18
N GLY A 260 -54.84 -48.21 -2.14
CA GLY A 260 -54.45 -47.14 -3.06
C GLY A 260 -53.20 -46.44 -2.57
N VAL A 261 -52.86 -45.30 -3.17
CA VAL A 261 -51.67 -44.51 -2.81
C VAL A 261 -52.04 -43.04 -2.61
N LEU A 262 -51.52 -42.45 -1.53
CA LEU A 262 -51.52 -41.02 -1.31
C LEU A 262 -50.18 -40.43 -1.77
N MET A 263 -50.20 -39.57 -2.77
CA MET A 263 -49.03 -38.80 -3.20
C MET A 263 -49.16 -37.37 -2.67
N LEU A 264 -48.17 -36.91 -1.91
CA LEU A 264 -48.01 -35.52 -1.49
C LEU A 264 -46.87 -34.89 -2.29
N SER A 265 -47.09 -33.69 -2.83
CA SER A 265 -46.05 -32.90 -3.49
C SER A 265 -46.01 -31.48 -2.96
N THR A 266 -44.81 -30.89 -2.88
CA THR A 266 -44.65 -29.46 -2.61
C THR A 266 -45.16 -28.60 -3.76
N GLU A 267 -45.49 -27.34 -3.48
CA GLU A 267 -45.60 -26.32 -4.53
C GLU A 267 -44.20 -26.03 -5.09
N GLY A 268 -44.13 -25.70 -6.38
CA GLY A 268 -42.88 -25.31 -7.02
C GLY A 268 -42.32 -24.03 -6.38
N GLY A 269 -41.01 -24.02 -6.14
CA GLY A 269 -40.27 -22.81 -5.78
C GLY A 269 -40.24 -22.48 -4.29
N ASP A 270 -40.82 -23.30 -3.41
CA ASP A 270 -40.80 -23.06 -1.96
C ASP A 270 -39.39 -23.16 -1.36
N ILE A 271 -38.63 -24.21 -1.74
CA ILE A 271 -37.24 -24.38 -1.33
C ILE A 271 -36.36 -23.29 -1.98
N ASP A 272 -36.62 -22.98 -3.26
CA ASP A 272 -35.87 -21.99 -4.02
C ASP A 272 -35.98 -20.58 -3.41
N LYS A 273 -37.16 -20.19 -2.91
CA LYS A 273 -37.37 -18.91 -2.22
C LYS A 273 -36.56 -18.79 -0.94
N ILE A 274 -36.47 -19.87 -0.16
CA ILE A 274 -35.70 -19.90 1.10
C ILE A 274 -34.21 -19.76 0.79
N VAL A 275 -33.70 -20.56 -0.16
CA VAL A 275 -32.29 -20.51 -0.58
C VAL A 275 -31.94 -19.16 -1.19
N ALA A 276 -32.82 -18.57 -2.02
CA ALA A 276 -32.61 -17.25 -2.59
C ALA A 276 -32.54 -16.15 -1.52
N ALA A 277 -33.42 -16.19 -0.51
CA ALA A 277 -33.41 -15.24 0.60
C ALA A 277 -32.11 -15.34 1.43
N GLU A 278 -31.62 -16.55 1.68
CA GLU A 278 -30.35 -16.78 2.38
C GLU A 278 -29.15 -16.28 1.56
N ARG A 279 -29.07 -16.64 0.27
CA ARG A 279 -28.01 -16.16 -0.63
C ARG A 279 -28.00 -14.63 -0.73
N LYS A 280 -29.17 -13.99 -0.75
CA LYS A 280 -29.30 -12.52 -0.70
C LYS A 280 -28.76 -11.93 0.60
N ALA A 281 -28.97 -12.59 1.74
CA ALA A 281 -28.37 -12.18 3.00
C ALA A 281 -26.84 -12.26 2.96
N ILE A 282 -26.28 -13.35 2.42
CA ILE A 282 -24.84 -13.53 2.22
C ILE A 282 -24.26 -12.41 1.33
N LEU A 283 -24.91 -12.13 0.18
CA LEU A 283 -24.49 -11.07 -0.73
C LEU A 283 -24.53 -9.67 -0.08
N ARG A 284 -25.51 -9.39 0.78
CA ARG A 284 -25.58 -8.12 1.53
C ARG A 284 -24.42 -7.98 2.51
N VAL A 285 -24.13 -9.01 3.31
CA VAL A 285 -22.99 -9.02 4.24
C VAL A 285 -21.69 -8.83 3.48
N PHE A 286 -21.52 -9.53 2.36
CA PHE A 286 -20.37 -9.35 1.47
C PHE A 286 -20.29 -7.92 0.91
N GLY A 287 -21.40 -7.33 0.48
CA GLY A 287 -21.42 -5.96 -0.03
C GLY A 287 -20.91 -4.96 1.01
N VAL A 288 -21.31 -5.12 2.28
CA VAL A 288 -20.80 -4.30 3.39
C VAL A 288 -19.31 -4.57 3.62
N ALA A 289 -18.87 -5.84 3.66
CA ALA A 289 -17.47 -6.19 3.83
C ALA A 289 -16.58 -5.66 2.69
N ALA A 290 -17.04 -5.74 1.45
CA ALA A 290 -16.37 -5.21 0.28
C ALA A 290 -16.25 -3.68 0.37
N LEU A 291 -17.31 -2.98 0.76
CA LEU A 291 -17.29 -1.53 0.96
C LEU A 291 -16.26 -1.12 2.02
N VAL A 292 -16.26 -1.78 3.18
CA VAL A 292 -15.28 -1.52 4.25
C VAL A 292 -13.85 -1.79 3.75
N THR A 293 -13.65 -2.89 3.02
CA THR A 293 -12.36 -3.27 2.45
C THR A 293 -11.84 -2.23 1.45
N VAL A 294 -12.72 -1.69 0.60
CA VAL A 294 -12.38 -0.63 -0.36
C VAL A 294 -11.96 0.64 0.39
N ILE A 295 -12.72 1.06 1.40
CA ILE A 295 -12.41 2.26 2.20
C ILE A 295 -11.06 2.10 2.90
N LEU A 296 -10.83 0.98 3.58
CA LEU A 296 -9.58 0.72 4.29
C LEU A 296 -8.38 0.66 3.32
N SER A 297 -8.56 0.02 2.16
CA SER A 297 -7.53 -0.03 1.11
C SER A 297 -7.20 1.36 0.55
N MET A 298 -8.21 2.24 0.39
CA MET A 298 -7.99 3.62 -0.02
C MET A 298 -7.25 4.44 1.05
N LEU A 299 -7.58 4.25 2.33
CA LEU A 299 -6.87 4.90 3.43
C LEU A 299 -5.40 4.49 3.43
N LEU A 300 -5.09 3.19 3.41
CA LEU A 300 -3.71 2.68 3.36
C LEU A 300 -2.93 3.21 2.14
N ALA A 301 -3.57 3.25 0.97
CA ALA A 301 -2.98 3.82 -0.22
C ALA A 301 -2.68 5.32 -0.08
N SER A 302 -3.55 6.06 0.59
CA SER A 302 -3.36 7.50 0.80
C SER A 302 -2.27 7.81 1.83
N THR A 303 -2.20 7.02 2.91
CA THR A 303 -1.30 7.26 4.04
C THR A 303 0.11 6.72 3.82
N ILE A 304 0.26 5.62 3.06
CA ILE A 304 1.55 4.94 2.86
C ILE A 304 2.05 5.10 1.42
N ALA A 305 1.26 4.64 0.45
CA ALA A 305 1.73 4.51 -0.94
C ALA A 305 2.03 5.87 -1.61
N ASN A 306 1.21 6.88 -1.35
CA ASN A 306 1.34 8.17 -2.01
C ASN A 306 2.58 8.98 -1.55
N PRO A 307 2.86 9.14 -0.23
CA PRO A 307 4.10 9.76 0.24
C PRO A 307 5.36 9.05 -0.30
N LEU A 308 5.38 7.72 -0.27
CA LEU A 308 6.51 6.94 -0.76
C LEU A 308 6.75 7.16 -2.27
N ARG A 309 5.67 7.22 -3.06
CA ARG A 309 5.76 7.55 -4.49
C ARG A 309 6.31 8.95 -4.73
N ARG A 310 5.91 9.94 -3.91
CA ARG A 310 6.40 11.33 -4.01
C ARG A 310 7.90 11.41 -3.70
N LEU A 311 8.37 10.74 -2.63
CA LEU A 311 9.79 10.65 -2.29
C LEU A 311 10.58 9.96 -3.41
N SER A 312 10.10 8.82 -3.91
CA SER A 312 10.75 8.11 -5.02
C SER A 312 10.84 8.96 -6.27
N ALA A 313 9.77 9.68 -6.64
CA ALA A 313 9.78 10.58 -7.78
C ALA A 313 10.75 11.75 -7.60
N ALA A 314 10.84 12.33 -6.39
CA ALA A 314 11.80 13.37 -6.06
C ALA A 314 13.25 12.86 -6.17
N ALA A 315 13.55 11.69 -5.61
CA ALA A 315 14.87 11.07 -5.73
C ALA A 315 15.27 10.79 -7.19
N VAL A 316 14.33 10.35 -8.03
CA VAL A 316 14.57 10.16 -9.47
C VAL A 316 14.84 11.49 -10.18
N ARG A 317 14.18 12.58 -9.77
CA ARG A 317 14.45 13.92 -10.29
C ARG A 317 15.82 14.43 -9.86
N VAL A 318 16.19 14.31 -8.58
CA VAL A 318 17.54 14.64 -8.09
C VAL A 318 18.62 13.90 -8.90
N ARG A 319 18.41 12.61 -9.17
CA ARG A 319 19.36 11.81 -9.98
C ARG A 319 19.48 12.29 -11.43
N ARG A 320 18.41 12.82 -12.04
CA ARG A 320 18.37 13.20 -13.46
C ARG A 320 18.63 14.70 -13.69
N GLY A 321 18.33 15.54 -12.71
CA GLY A 321 18.41 16.99 -12.79
C GLY A 321 19.58 17.51 -11.98
N VAL A 322 20.67 17.87 -12.67
CA VAL A 322 21.84 18.52 -12.05
C VAL A 322 21.67 20.05 -11.99
N LYS A 323 20.81 20.62 -12.85
CA LYS A 323 20.73 22.08 -13.06
C LYS A 323 19.79 22.83 -12.11
N SER A 324 18.91 22.14 -11.39
CA SER A 324 17.99 22.76 -10.44
C SER A 324 17.97 21.96 -9.15
N ARG A 325 18.14 22.64 -8.00
CA ARG A 325 17.96 22.02 -6.69
C ARG A 325 16.49 21.59 -6.58
N GLU A 326 16.27 20.28 -6.62
CA GLU A 326 14.94 19.71 -6.46
C GLU A 326 14.60 19.65 -4.98
N GLU A 327 13.44 20.16 -4.61
CA GLU A 327 12.98 20.11 -3.22
C GLU A 327 12.44 18.71 -2.89
N ILE A 328 13.05 18.04 -1.92
CA ILE A 328 12.56 16.78 -1.40
C ILE A 328 11.31 17.07 -0.55
N PRO A 329 10.18 16.38 -0.79
CA PRO A 329 8.97 16.53 0.03
C PRO A 329 9.27 16.31 1.52
N ASP A 330 8.86 17.28 2.32
CA ASP A 330 9.02 17.24 3.78
C ASP A 330 7.85 16.50 4.43
N PHE A 331 8.18 15.43 5.14
CA PHE A 331 7.26 14.66 5.94
C PHE A 331 7.72 14.56 7.42
N SER A 332 8.54 15.51 7.89
CA SER A 332 9.05 15.57 9.27
C SER A 332 7.96 15.64 10.34
N ASP A 333 6.77 16.17 10.02
CA ASP A 333 5.60 16.15 10.90
C ASP A 333 5.11 14.72 11.22
N ARG A 334 5.51 13.72 10.44
CA ARG A 334 5.12 12.33 10.65
C ARG A 334 6.11 11.64 11.60
N GLN A 335 5.57 10.96 12.60
CA GLN A 335 6.37 10.16 13.55
C GLN A 335 6.45 8.67 13.14
N ASP A 336 6.48 8.39 11.84
CA ASP A 336 6.57 7.04 11.28
C ASP A 336 7.85 6.86 10.44
N GLU A 337 8.05 5.65 9.91
CA GLU A 337 9.21 5.32 9.08
C GLU A 337 9.28 6.18 7.80
N ILE A 338 8.14 6.69 7.33
CA ILE A 338 8.07 7.57 6.16
C ILE A 338 8.61 8.95 6.51
N GLY A 339 8.30 9.47 7.70
CA GLY A 339 8.89 10.70 8.23
C GLY A 339 10.41 10.60 8.36
N ASN A 340 10.91 9.56 9.02
CA ASN A 340 12.34 9.30 9.16
C ASN A 340 13.05 9.17 7.81
N LEU A 341 12.43 8.48 6.84
CA LEU A 341 12.97 8.35 5.49
C LEU A 341 13.02 9.70 4.75
N SER A 342 11.99 10.54 4.90
CA SER A 342 11.96 11.88 4.30
C SER A 342 13.12 12.74 4.81
N ILE A 343 13.34 12.75 6.12
CA ILE A 343 14.45 13.48 6.76
C ILE A 343 15.79 12.96 6.22
N ALA A 344 16.03 11.65 6.28
CA ALA A 344 17.28 11.05 5.83
C ALA A 344 17.59 11.33 4.35
N VAL A 345 16.58 11.24 3.46
CA VAL A 345 16.76 11.53 2.03
C VAL A 345 17.04 13.02 1.80
N ARG A 346 16.38 13.91 2.55
CA ARG A 346 16.62 15.35 2.47
C ARG A 346 18.03 15.71 2.94
N ASP A 347 18.47 15.19 4.08
CA ASP A 347 19.80 15.45 4.63
C ASP A 347 20.90 14.96 3.69
N MET A 348 20.76 13.74 3.15
CA MET A 348 21.67 13.19 2.14
C MET A 348 21.71 14.08 0.88
N THR A 349 20.56 14.55 0.41
CA THR A 349 20.47 15.39 -0.79
C THR A 349 21.10 16.77 -0.57
N ASN A 350 20.87 17.38 0.60
CA ASN A 350 21.47 18.65 0.98
C ASN A 350 23.00 18.54 1.10
N ALA A 351 23.49 17.48 1.76
CA ALA A 351 24.93 17.21 1.85
C ALA A 351 25.57 17.02 0.47
N LEU A 352 24.88 16.33 -0.45
CA LEU A 352 25.32 16.19 -1.84
C LEU A 352 25.41 17.56 -2.55
N TYR A 353 24.39 18.41 -2.44
CA TYR A 353 24.40 19.73 -3.06
C TYR A 353 25.48 20.65 -2.48
N ALA A 354 25.69 20.64 -1.16
CA ALA A 354 26.77 21.39 -0.51
C ALA A 354 28.14 20.93 -1.03
N ARG A 355 28.32 19.62 -1.23
CA ARG A 355 29.57 19.08 -1.80
C ARG A 355 29.78 19.48 -3.26
N ILE A 356 28.73 19.46 -4.08
CA ILE A 356 28.81 19.90 -5.49
C ILE A 356 29.19 21.38 -5.55
N GLU A 357 28.54 22.24 -4.75
CA GLU A 357 28.84 23.68 -4.69
C GLU A 357 30.29 23.94 -4.25
N ALA A 358 30.79 23.19 -3.26
CA ALA A 358 32.18 23.26 -2.84
C ALA A 358 33.17 22.85 -3.95
N ILE A 359 32.83 21.84 -4.75
CA ILE A 359 33.64 21.40 -5.91
C ILE A 359 33.61 22.44 -7.03
N GLU A 360 32.45 23.01 -7.35
CA GLU A 360 32.30 24.03 -8.38
C GLU A 360 33.08 25.30 -8.01
N SER A 361 32.96 25.78 -6.77
CA SER A 361 33.75 26.92 -6.27
C SER A 361 35.25 26.61 -6.36
N PHE A 362 35.67 25.43 -5.90
CA PHE A 362 37.07 25.02 -5.96
C PHE A 362 37.62 25.00 -7.40
N ALA A 363 36.86 24.46 -8.36
CA ALA A 363 37.26 24.42 -9.76
C ALA A 363 37.36 25.81 -10.37
N ALA A 364 36.46 26.73 -10.01
CA ALA A 364 36.51 28.13 -10.44
C ALA A 364 37.77 28.82 -9.91
N ASP A 365 38.04 28.69 -8.60
CA ASP A 365 39.19 29.30 -7.95
C ASP A 365 40.52 28.79 -8.53
N VAL A 366 40.64 27.47 -8.72
CA VAL A 366 41.80 26.84 -9.38
C VAL A 366 42.00 27.39 -10.79
N SER A 367 40.92 27.54 -11.56
CA SER A 367 40.99 28.05 -12.93
C SER A 367 41.49 29.50 -12.98
N HIS A 368 41.05 30.33 -12.04
CA HIS A 368 41.53 31.71 -11.91
C HIS A 368 43.01 31.76 -11.53
N GLU A 369 43.43 30.98 -10.53
CA GLU A 369 44.80 31.00 -10.04
C GLU A 369 45.82 30.38 -10.99
N LEU A 370 45.43 29.43 -11.84
CA LEU A 370 46.28 28.93 -12.92
C LEU A 370 46.38 29.92 -14.09
N LYS A 371 45.30 30.65 -14.40
CA LYS A 371 45.27 31.61 -15.53
C LYS A 371 46.19 32.80 -15.32
N ASN A 372 46.37 33.24 -14.07
CA ASN A 372 47.22 34.37 -13.70
C ASN A 372 48.70 34.16 -14.10
N PRO A 373 49.44 33.15 -13.60
CA PRO A 373 50.83 32.91 -13.98
C PRO A 373 50.96 32.51 -15.46
N LEU A 374 49.99 31.79 -16.04
CA LEU A 374 50.02 31.48 -17.48
C LEU A 374 49.93 32.74 -18.36
N THR A 375 49.13 33.73 -17.95
CA THR A 375 49.01 35.00 -18.67
C THR A 375 50.30 35.81 -18.55
N SER A 376 50.88 35.88 -17.35
CA SER A 376 52.18 36.53 -17.10
C SER A 376 53.30 35.87 -17.90
N LEU A 377 53.40 34.53 -17.87
CA LEU A 377 54.35 33.75 -18.65
C LEU A 377 54.24 34.02 -20.14
N ARG A 378 53.01 34.00 -20.68
CA ARG A 378 52.78 34.30 -22.09
C ARG A 378 53.26 35.71 -22.43
N SER A 379 52.89 36.72 -21.65
CA SER A 379 53.34 38.10 -21.88
C SER A 379 54.87 38.24 -21.79
N ALA A 380 55.52 37.56 -20.85
CA ALA A 380 56.97 37.60 -20.72
C ALA A 380 57.67 36.93 -21.92
N VAL A 381 57.18 35.76 -22.36
CA VAL A 381 57.69 35.02 -23.52
C VAL A 381 57.47 35.79 -24.83
N GLU A 382 56.33 36.43 -25.01
CA GLU A 382 56.03 37.27 -26.19
C GLU A 382 56.89 38.55 -26.22
N THR A 383 57.26 39.09 -25.05
CA THR A 383 58.06 40.32 -24.94
C THR A 383 59.56 40.04 -25.00
N LEU A 384 60.01 38.83 -24.66
CA LEU A 384 61.42 38.44 -24.61
C LEU A 384 62.20 38.71 -25.93
N PRO A 385 61.64 38.46 -27.13
CA PRO A 385 62.30 38.79 -28.40
C PRO A 385 62.42 40.29 -28.65
N LEU A 386 61.53 41.11 -28.07
CA LEU A 386 61.47 42.56 -28.24
C LEU A 386 62.43 43.32 -27.29
N ALA A 387 62.93 42.65 -26.25
CA ALA A 387 63.85 43.22 -25.27
C ALA A 387 65.24 43.49 -25.87
N LYS A 388 65.65 44.77 -25.88
CA LYS A 388 66.91 45.22 -26.52
C LYS A 388 68.13 45.22 -25.59
N SER A 389 67.93 45.38 -24.29
CA SER A 389 69.00 45.38 -23.27
C SER A 389 69.15 44.00 -22.63
N ALA A 390 70.37 43.60 -22.26
CA ALA A 390 70.61 42.39 -21.49
C ALA A 390 69.83 42.36 -20.17
N GLU A 391 69.78 43.49 -19.46
CA GLU A 391 69.07 43.62 -18.18
C GLU A 391 67.55 43.37 -18.30
N SER A 392 66.89 43.91 -19.33
CA SER A 392 65.46 43.63 -19.56
C SER A 392 65.19 42.17 -19.94
N ARG A 393 66.13 41.51 -20.64
CA ARG A 393 66.00 40.08 -20.97
C ARG A 393 66.16 39.21 -19.74
N GLU A 394 67.09 39.56 -18.85
CA GLU A 394 67.28 38.90 -17.56
C GLU A 394 66.03 39.01 -16.68
N ARG A 395 65.47 40.23 -16.54
CA ARG A 395 64.21 40.44 -15.79
C ARG A 395 63.04 39.60 -16.33
N LEU A 396 62.86 39.54 -17.65
CA LEU A 396 61.80 38.73 -18.26
C LEU A 396 62.04 37.23 -18.04
N MET A 397 63.30 36.80 -18.04
CA MET A 397 63.65 35.41 -17.78
C MET A 397 63.46 35.03 -16.30
N ASP A 398 63.70 35.98 -15.38
CA ASP A 398 63.39 35.82 -13.96
C ASP A 398 61.88 35.70 -13.75
N VAL A 399 61.07 36.53 -14.40
CA VAL A 399 59.59 36.41 -14.37
C VAL A 399 59.15 35.02 -14.84
N ILE A 400 59.71 34.53 -15.95
CA ILE A 400 59.38 33.20 -16.47
C ILE A 400 59.75 32.09 -15.48
N GLN A 401 60.98 32.09 -14.97
CA GLN A 401 61.42 31.08 -14.00
C GLN A 401 60.60 31.12 -12.71
N HIS A 402 60.28 32.33 -12.25
CA HIS A 402 59.48 32.55 -11.08
C HIS A 402 58.07 31.97 -11.24
N ASP A 403 57.38 32.28 -12.34
CA ASP A 403 56.01 31.83 -12.57
C ASP A 403 55.90 30.33 -12.87
N VAL A 404 56.94 29.71 -13.46
CA VAL A 404 57.02 28.25 -13.60
C VAL A 404 57.11 27.58 -12.23
N ARG A 405 58.00 28.06 -11.35
CA ARG A 405 58.10 27.54 -9.96
C ARG A 405 56.80 27.75 -9.19
N ARG A 406 56.09 28.86 -9.44
CA ARG A 406 54.78 29.13 -8.84
C ARG A 406 53.73 28.13 -9.30
N LEU A 407 53.66 27.84 -10.60
CA LEU A 407 52.74 26.84 -11.16
C LEU A 407 53.01 25.44 -10.59
N ASP A 408 54.26 25.02 -10.51
CA ASP A 408 54.65 23.70 -9.98
C ASP A 408 54.19 23.50 -8.52
N ARG A 409 54.41 24.52 -7.67
CA ARG A 409 53.90 24.53 -6.29
C ARG A 409 52.37 24.51 -6.24
N LEU A 410 51.70 25.34 -7.03
CA LEU A 410 50.24 25.43 -7.03
C LEU A 410 49.60 24.11 -7.46
N ILE A 411 50.16 23.45 -8.47
CA ILE A 411 49.70 22.13 -8.93
C ILE A 411 49.93 21.07 -7.83
N THR A 412 51.08 21.10 -7.16
CA THR A 412 51.39 20.19 -6.04
C THR A 412 50.39 20.37 -4.90
N ASP A 413 50.16 21.62 -4.46
CA ASP A 413 49.22 21.93 -3.38
C ASP A 413 47.78 21.53 -3.73
N ILE A 414 47.36 21.71 -4.99
CA ILE A 414 46.04 21.29 -5.48
C ILE A 414 45.92 19.76 -5.48
N SER A 415 46.96 19.06 -5.95
CA SER A 415 47.00 17.60 -5.95
C SER A 415 46.90 17.05 -4.53
N ASP A 416 47.63 17.65 -3.59
CA ASP A 416 47.62 17.24 -2.18
C ASP A 416 46.27 17.53 -1.51
N ALA A 417 45.67 18.70 -1.78
CA ALA A 417 44.34 19.05 -1.29
C ALA A 417 43.26 18.08 -1.82
N SER A 418 43.32 17.72 -3.10
CA SER A 418 42.36 16.81 -3.74
C SER A 418 42.47 15.36 -3.22
N ARG A 419 43.69 14.92 -2.86
CA ARG A 419 43.93 13.59 -2.28
C ARG A 419 43.54 13.48 -0.82
N LEU A 420 43.57 14.57 -0.08
CA LEU A 420 43.39 14.59 1.38
C LEU A 420 42.13 13.86 1.85
N ASP A 421 40.97 14.14 1.25
CA ASP A 421 39.69 13.53 1.65
C ASP A 421 39.69 12.00 1.48
N ALA A 422 40.38 11.49 0.47
CA ALA A 422 40.43 10.06 0.19
C ALA A 422 41.45 9.33 1.07
N GLU A 423 42.51 10.00 1.49
CA GLU A 423 43.53 9.43 2.39
C GLU A 423 43.04 9.40 3.84
N LEU A 424 42.41 10.49 4.32
CA LEU A 424 41.80 10.54 5.66
C LEU A 424 40.70 9.48 5.86
N ALA A 425 40.04 9.04 4.78
CA ALA A 425 38.99 8.02 4.81
C ALA A 425 39.51 6.57 4.65
N ARG A 426 40.77 6.38 4.22
CA ARG A 426 41.35 5.05 3.94
C ARG A 426 42.39 4.62 4.97
N GLU A 427 43.09 5.58 5.58
CA GLU A 427 44.10 5.29 6.59
C GLU A 427 43.45 5.27 7.98
N ASP A 428 43.70 4.22 8.74
CA ASP A 428 43.30 4.16 10.14
C ASP A 428 44.08 5.19 10.94
N ALA A 429 43.38 5.98 11.76
CA ALA A 429 44.02 6.90 12.68
C ALA A 429 44.84 6.10 13.70
N GLU A 430 46.11 6.46 13.87
CA GLU A 430 47.02 5.84 14.81
C GLU A 430 47.33 6.78 15.98
N ARG A 431 47.94 6.21 17.01
CA ARG A 431 48.38 6.96 18.17
C ARG A 431 49.65 7.76 17.86
N VAL A 432 49.53 9.08 17.79
CA VAL A 432 50.62 10.01 17.48
C VAL A 432 51.13 10.71 18.75
N ASP A 433 52.44 10.68 18.98
CA ASP A 433 53.10 11.46 20.04
C ASP A 433 53.44 12.87 19.53
N MET A 434 52.61 13.86 19.91
CA MET A 434 52.77 15.25 19.48
C MET A 434 54.05 15.89 19.99
N LYS A 435 54.60 15.44 21.13
CA LYS A 435 55.88 15.97 21.64
C LYS A 435 57.02 15.58 20.70
N LYS A 436 57.03 14.33 20.25
CA LYS A 436 58.02 13.82 19.31
C LYS A 436 57.85 14.49 17.93
N LEU A 437 56.63 14.46 17.37
CA LEU A 437 56.34 15.02 16.05
C LEU A 437 56.72 16.50 15.94
N VAL A 438 56.27 17.33 16.88
CA VAL A 438 56.57 18.78 16.87
C VAL A 438 58.07 19.01 17.11
N GLY A 439 58.69 18.24 18.02
CA GLY A 439 60.12 18.33 18.29
C GLY A 439 61.00 18.02 17.07
N ASP A 440 60.66 16.95 16.33
CA ASP A 440 61.36 16.53 15.12
C ASP A 440 61.24 17.61 14.02
N LEU A 441 60.03 18.15 13.81
CA LEU A 441 59.77 19.20 12.80
C LEU A 441 60.45 20.54 13.13
N VAL A 442 60.47 20.94 14.41
CA VAL A 442 61.20 22.14 14.83
C VAL A 442 62.70 21.96 14.62
N SER A 443 63.25 20.78 14.92
CA SER A 443 64.67 20.48 14.72
C SER A 443 65.08 20.60 13.25
N VAL A 444 64.28 20.00 12.33
CA VAL A 444 64.47 20.13 10.88
C VAL A 444 64.38 21.59 10.42
N SER A 445 63.41 22.34 10.96
CA SER A 445 63.21 23.75 10.60
C SER A 445 64.36 24.66 11.07
N GLN A 446 64.97 24.35 12.22
CA GLN A 446 66.16 25.06 12.73
C GLN A 446 67.38 24.83 11.82
N GLU A 447 67.59 23.60 11.34
CA GLU A 447 68.70 23.28 10.44
C GLU A 447 68.57 23.98 9.08
N ALA A 448 67.36 23.99 8.50
CA ALA A 448 67.08 24.68 7.25
C ALA A 448 67.24 26.21 7.37
N GLY A 449 66.91 26.78 8.54
CA GLY A 449 67.03 28.21 8.83
C GLY A 449 68.47 28.72 8.82
N ARG A 450 69.42 27.94 9.37
CA ARG A 450 70.85 28.32 9.47
C ARG A 450 71.51 28.63 8.13
N GLN A 451 71.00 28.07 7.02
CA GLN A 451 71.55 28.27 5.68
C GLN A 451 70.96 29.48 4.94
N LYS A 452 69.83 30.06 5.39
CA LYS A 452 69.10 31.10 4.63
C LYS A 452 68.79 32.39 5.41
N ARG A 453 68.58 32.37 6.74
CA ARG A 453 68.23 33.57 7.56
C ARG A 453 68.69 33.42 9.03
N LYS A 454 69.17 34.50 9.66
CA LYS A 454 69.51 34.54 11.11
C LYS A 454 68.24 34.60 11.98
N MET A 455 67.52 33.49 12.10
CA MET A 455 66.29 33.37 12.88
C MET A 455 66.43 32.36 14.02
N THR A 456 65.75 32.61 15.15
CA THR A 456 65.68 31.66 16.28
C THR A 456 64.28 31.03 16.35
N ILE A 457 64.22 29.69 16.45
CA ILE A 457 62.98 28.95 16.72
C ILE A 457 63.12 28.29 18.09
N ASP A 458 62.26 28.64 19.04
CA ASP A 458 62.25 28.07 20.38
C ASP A 458 61.09 27.07 20.52
N PHE A 459 61.36 25.86 21.05
CA PHE A 459 60.31 24.88 21.36
C PHE A 459 60.15 24.70 22.87
N LYS A 460 58.94 24.95 23.39
CA LYS A 460 58.61 24.84 24.81
C LYS A 460 57.48 23.83 25.03
N VAL A 461 57.70 22.88 25.95
CA VAL A 461 56.69 21.88 26.31
C VAL A 461 56.24 22.13 27.74
N ALA A 462 54.93 22.29 27.95
CA ALA A 462 54.36 22.44 29.29
C ALA A 462 54.56 21.17 30.13
N LYS A 463 54.39 21.27 31.45
CA LYS A 463 54.36 20.09 32.31
C LYS A 463 53.00 19.40 32.18
N LEU A 464 53.01 18.07 32.08
CA LEU A 464 51.79 17.28 32.06
C LEU A 464 51.07 17.35 33.42
N PRO A 465 49.72 17.41 33.44
CA PRO A 465 48.95 17.21 34.66
C PRO A 465 49.23 15.84 35.30
N GLN A 466 49.08 15.74 36.63
CA GLN A 466 49.29 14.47 37.34
C GLN A 466 48.39 13.35 36.78
N GLY A 467 48.98 12.19 36.48
CA GLY A 467 48.26 11.01 35.97
C GLY A 467 48.18 10.89 34.45
N VAL A 468 48.61 11.90 33.68
CA VAL A 468 48.61 11.84 32.21
C VAL A 468 49.94 11.30 31.68
N LYS A 469 49.89 10.32 30.78
CA LYS A 469 51.07 9.61 30.26
C LYS A 469 51.80 10.30 29.11
N GLY A 470 51.20 11.31 28.47
CA GLY A 470 51.85 12.05 27.38
C GLY A 470 50.93 12.95 26.56
N TYR A 471 51.48 13.46 25.46
CA TYR A 471 50.81 14.30 24.47
C TYR A 471 50.34 13.47 23.28
N TYR A 472 49.44 12.52 23.54
CA TYR A 472 48.94 11.59 22.52
C TYR A 472 47.64 12.09 21.90
N VAL A 473 47.56 12.03 20.57
CA VAL A 473 46.34 12.27 19.78
C VAL A 473 46.10 11.05 18.88
N ASN A 474 44.84 10.80 18.53
CA ASN A 474 44.51 9.81 17.51
C ASN A 474 44.47 10.52 16.14
N GLY A 475 45.31 10.10 15.19
CA GLY A 475 45.43 10.79 13.91
C GLY A 475 46.49 10.24 12.96
N HIS A 476 46.73 11.00 11.89
CA HIS A 476 47.74 10.67 10.88
C HIS A 476 49.00 11.53 11.08
N ASP A 477 50.12 10.90 11.41
CA ASP A 477 51.41 11.56 11.70
C ASP A 477 51.83 12.52 10.56
N LEU A 478 51.71 12.08 9.31
CA LEU A 478 52.12 12.83 8.12
C LEU A 478 51.25 14.09 7.93
N ARG A 479 49.95 13.98 8.18
CA ARG A 479 48.99 15.08 7.99
C ARG A 479 49.09 16.10 9.12
N LEU A 480 49.19 15.64 10.36
CA LEU A 480 49.44 16.54 11.50
C LEU A 480 50.80 17.23 11.35
N GLY A 481 51.82 16.51 10.87
CA GLY A 481 53.12 17.09 10.57
C GLY A 481 53.07 18.15 9.48
N GLN A 482 52.26 17.94 8.45
CA GLN A 482 52.01 18.93 7.39
C GLN A 482 51.42 20.23 7.94
N VAL A 483 50.46 20.16 8.88
CA VAL A 483 49.91 21.35 9.54
C VAL A 483 51.02 22.14 10.24
N ILE A 484 51.81 21.46 11.07
CA ILE A 484 52.88 22.10 11.84
C ILE A 484 53.94 22.71 10.92
N ALA A 485 54.35 21.99 9.87
CA ALA A 485 55.31 22.49 8.89
C ALA A 485 54.78 23.74 8.16
N ASN A 486 53.51 23.72 7.75
CA ASN A 486 52.86 24.86 7.10
C ASN A 486 52.81 26.09 8.01
N LEU A 487 52.47 25.92 9.29
CA LEU A 487 52.40 27.02 10.26
C LEU A 487 53.79 27.59 10.57
N ILE A 488 54.82 26.74 10.69
CA ILE A 488 56.21 27.18 10.89
C ILE A 488 56.73 27.93 9.66
N GLU A 489 56.46 27.43 8.45
CA GLU A 489 56.87 28.12 7.22
C GLU A 489 56.14 29.45 7.05
N ASN A 490 54.85 29.50 7.42
CA ASN A 490 54.10 30.74 7.44
C ASN A 490 54.73 31.75 8.41
N ALA A 491 55.03 31.36 9.65
CA ALA A 491 55.72 32.21 10.61
C ALA A 491 57.09 32.70 10.08
N ARG A 492 57.91 31.79 9.52
CA ARG A 492 59.23 32.09 8.92
C ARG A 492 59.21 33.18 7.86
N SER A 493 58.12 33.23 7.12
CA SER A 493 57.97 34.14 5.99
C SER A 493 57.49 35.55 6.39
N PHE A 494 57.03 35.76 7.63
CA PHE A 494 56.56 37.05 8.15
C PHE A 494 57.47 37.66 9.22
N VAL A 495 58.37 36.87 9.82
CA VAL A 495 59.34 37.40 10.79
C VAL A 495 60.40 38.31 10.13
N PRO A 496 60.92 39.32 10.84
CA PRO A 496 62.01 40.19 10.36
C PRO A 496 63.30 39.43 10.04
N GLU A 497 64.11 39.95 9.11
CA GLU A 497 65.38 39.32 8.71
C GLU A 497 66.44 39.34 9.82
N GLU A 498 66.47 40.41 10.61
CA GLU A 498 67.29 40.52 11.81
C GLU A 498 66.40 40.45 13.06
N GLY A 499 66.73 39.53 13.98
CA GLY A 499 65.96 39.35 15.21
C GLY A 499 64.61 38.65 15.01
N GLY A 500 64.46 37.84 13.95
CA GLY A 500 63.29 36.99 13.76
C GLY A 500 63.20 35.90 14.82
N HIS A 501 62.04 35.76 15.46
CA HIS A 501 61.77 34.82 16.55
C HIS A 501 60.44 34.10 16.34
N ILE A 502 60.48 32.77 16.41
CA ILE A 502 59.30 31.91 16.40
C ILE A 502 59.29 31.10 17.70
N ASN A 503 58.20 31.17 18.47
CA ASN A 503 58.00 30.31 19.64
C ASN A 503 56.95 29.25 19.31
N VAL A 504 57.35 27.99 19.33
CA VAL A 504 56.45 26.85 19.26
C VAL A 504 56.23 26.33 20.68
N SER A 505 54.98 26.18 21.10
CA SER A 505 54.65 25.63 22.40
C SER A 505 53.64 24.50 22.31
N LEU A 506 53.80 23.52 23.21
CA LEU A 506 52.94 22.35 23.33
C LEU A 506 52.41 22.27 24.76
N ALA A 507 51.09 22.28 24.90
CA ALA A 507 50.40 22.17 26.18
C ALA A 507 49.26 21.15 26.12
N ARG A 508 48.81 20.69 27.30
CA ARG A 508 47.61 19.86 27.44
C ARG A 508 46.69 20.51 28.45
N GLU A 509 45.50 20.87 28.01
CA GLU A 509 44.45 21.49 28.82
C GLU A 509 43.24 20.55 28.85
N GLY A 510 43.10 19.81 29.96
CA GLY A 510 42.04 18.82 30.11
C GLY A 510 42.08 17.73 29.03
N LYS A 511 41.05 17.74 28.16
CA LYS A 511 40.87 16.78 27.06
C LYS A 511 41.49 17.24 25.74
N PHE A 512 42.23 18.36 25.72
CA PHE A 512 42.79 18.89 24.49
C PHE A 512 44.31 19.03 24.57
N ILE A 513 44.98 18.73 23.47
CA ILE A 513 46.39 19.07 23.23
C ILE A 513 46.40 20.34 22.38
N ILE A 514 47.16 21.33 22.83
CA ILE A 514 47.23 22.65 22.23
C ILE A 514 48.65 22.85 21.71
N VAL A 515 48.77 23.09 20.41
CA VAL A 515 50.01 23.52 19.78
C VAL A 515 49.86 24.99 19.40
N THR A 516 50.76 25.83 19.89
CA THR A 516 50.73 27.28 19.63
C THR A 516 52.02 27.69 18.94
N ILE A 517 51.90 28.43 17.85
CA ILE A 517 53.03 28.97 17.07
C ILE A 517 52.89 30.49 17.07
N ASP A 518 53.80 31.15 17.78
CA ASP A 518 53.89 32.60 17.92
C ASP A 518 55.05 33.12 17.08
N ASP A 519 54.80 34.13 16.24
CA ASP A 519 55.83 34.87 15.51
C ASP A 519 55.96 36.31 16.01
N ASN A 520 57.07 36.97 15.66
CA ASN A 520 57.29 38.40 15.92
C ASN A 520 57.15 39.28 14.65
N GLY A 521 56.31 38.85 13.71
CA GLY A 521 56.02 39.58 12.48
C GLY A 521 55.08 40.78 12.70
N PRO A 522 54.53 41.37 11.61
CA PRO A 522 53.64 42.52 11.68
C PRO A 522 52.26 42.22 12.29
N GLY A 523 51.93 40.95 12.52
CA GLY A 523 50.59 40.50 12.89
C GLY A 523 49.66 40.38 11.68
N ILE A 524 48.41 40.02 11.95
CA ILE A 524 47.33 39.86 10.97
C ILE A 524 46.41 41.08 11.06
N ARG A 525 45.97 41.64 9.93
CA ARG A 525 44.99 42.73 9.98
C ARG A 525 43.68 42.26 10.59
N ALA A 526 43.05 43.07 11.44
CA ALA A 526 41.84 42.68 12.18
C ALA A 526 40.66 42.29 11.27
N ASP A 527 40.55 42.88 10.08
CA ASP A 527 39.55 42.59 9.06
C ASP A 527 39.83 41.30 8.25
N SER A 528 41.00 40.70 8.45
CA SER A 528 41.49 39.56 7.67
C SER A 528 41.71 38.30 8.49
N ILE A 529 41.57 38.33 9.83
CA ILE A 529 41.86 37.18 10.72
C ILE A 529 41.09 35.92 10.31
N ASP A 530 39.80 36.04 9.99
CA ASP A 530 39.02 34.89 9.55
C ASP A 530 39.30 34.51 8.09
N ARG A 531 39.66 35.50 7.28
CA ARG A 531 39.89 35.35 5.84
C ARG A 531 41.20 34.66 5.49
N ILE A 532 42.19 34.64 6.38
CA ILE A 532 43.47 33.94 6.12
C ILE A 532 43.31 32.42 5.94
N PHE A 533 42.17 31.87 6.36
CA PHE A 533 41.82 30.46 6.15
C PHE A 533 41.00 30.24 4.87
N GLU A 534 40.60 31.30 4.16
CA GLU A 534 39.99 31.19 2.82
C GLU A 534 41.03 30.67 1.82
N ARG A 535 40.57 29.85 0.87
CA ARG A 535 41.44 29.30 -0.17
C ARG A 535 41.98 30.41 -1.07
N PHE A 536 43.25 30.31 -1.43
CA PHE A 536 43.95 31.26 -2.30
C PHE A 536 44.04 32.70 -1.76
N TYR A 537 43.65 32.93 -0.49
CA TYR A 537 43.79 34.24 0.14
C TYR A 537 45.24 34.51 0.56
N THR A 538 45.70 35.75 0.36
CA THR A 538 46.98 36.25 0.85
C THR A 538 46.90 37.76 1.09
N ASP A 539 47.45 38.23 2.21
CA ASP A 539 47.47 39.65 2.61
C ASP A 539 48.87 40.29 2.46
N ARG A 540 49.75 39.66 1.67
CA ARG A 540 51.15 40.10 1.49
C ARG A 540 51.26 41.24 0.48
N PRO A 541 52.07 42.29 0.74
CA PRO A 541 52.34 43.35 -0.24
C PRO A 541 52.94 42.80 -1.53
N SER A 542 52.54 43.37 -2.67
CA SER A 542 52.95 42.92 -4.02
C SER A 542 54.47 42.95 -4.28
N SER A 543 55.25 43.66 -3.45
CA SER A 543 56.71 43.81 -3.59
C SER A 543 57.53 42.76 -2.83
N GLU A 544 56.95 42.04 -1.85
CA GLU A 544 57.65 41.04 -1.04
C GLU A 544 57.12 39.63 -1.34
N ALA A 545 57.76 38.97 -2.31
CA ALA A 545 57.66 37.55 -2.62
C ALA A 545 56.26 36.99 -2.97
N PHE A 546 55.53 37.67 -3.84
CA PHE A 546 54.36 37.10 -4.52
C PHE A 546 54.80 35.91 -5.40
N GLY A 547 54.61 34.67 -4.93
CA GLY A 547 54.97 33.43 -5.66
C GLY A 547 55.57 32.29 -4.82
N GLN A 548 55.86 32.53 -3.53
CA GLN A 548 56.31 31.47 -2.62
C GLN A 548 55.16 30.66 -2.01
N ASN A 549 53.96 31.23 -1.91
CA ASN A 549 52.82 30.64 -1.20
C ASN A 549 51.58 30.59 -2.10
N SER A 550 50.92 29.44 -2.17
CA SER A 550 49.69 29.22 -2.98
C SER A 550 48.43 29.81 -2.34
N GLY A 551 48.47 30.19 -1.06
CA GLY A 551 47.28 30.58 -0.29
C GLY A 551 46.38 29.40 0.08
N LEU A 552 46.79 28.16 -0.23
CA LEU A 552 46.08 26.94 0.14
C LEU A 552 46.52 26.39 1.50
N GLY A 553 47.76 26.63 1.92
CA GLY A 553 48.37 25.99 3.09
C GLY A 553 47.57 26.12 4.40
N LEU A 554 47.09 27.33 4.73
CA LEU A 554 46.29 27.55 5.95
C LEU A 554 44.89 26.92 5.85
N SER A 555 44.24 27.00 4.69
CA SER A 555 42.94 26.36 4.46
C SER A 555 43.01 24.83 4.58
N ILE A 556 44.05 24.21 4.02
CA ILE A 556 44.33 22.77 4.13
C ILE A 556 44.64 22.43 5.59
N SER A 557 45.44 23.26 6.26
CA SER A 557 45.82 23.04 7.65
C SER A 557 44.60 23.03 8.59
N ARG A 558 43.64 23.92 8.35
CA ARG A 558 42.37 23.96 9.08
C ARG A 558 41.53 22.72 8.79
N GLN A 559 41.41 22.30 7.53
CA GLN A 559 40.69 21.09 7.15
C GLN A 559 41.29 19.83 7.80
N ILE A 560 42.62 19.71 7.85
CA ILE A 560 43.29 18.60 8.54
C ILE A 560 42.97 18.63 10.05
N ALA A 561 43.08 19.79 10.70
CA ALA A 561 42.77 19.90 12.13
C ALA A 561 41.31 19.54 12.45
N GLU A 562 40.36 20.01 11.64
CA GLU A 562 38.93 19.72 11.79
C GLU A 562 38.62 18.24 11.54
N ALA A 563 39.26 17.61 10.55
CA ALA A 563 39.11 16.17 10.29
C ALA A 563 39.60 15.28 11.45
N HIS A 564 40.53 15.80 12.27
CA HIS A 564 41.02 15.15 13.49
C HIS A 564 40.17 15.49 14.73
N GLY A 565 38.99 16.10 14.55
CA GLY A 565 38.09 16.52 15.63
C GLY A 565 38.59 17.74 16.42
N GLY A 566 39.57 18.46 15.87
CA GLY A 566 40.19 19.63 16.45
C GLY A 566 39.74 20.95 15.83
N SER A 567 40.54 22.00 16.06
CA SER A 567 40.35 23.33 15.47
C SER A 567 41.70 24.01 15.23
N LEU A 568 41.73 24.95 14.28
CA LEU A 568 42.87 25.82 14.01
C LEU A 568 42.40 27.27 13.96
N THR A 569 42.90 28.10 14.86
CA THR A 569 42.53 29.52 14.97
C THR A 569 43.77 30.40 14.88
N ALA A 570 43.56 31.68 14.55
CA ALA A 570 44.61 32.69 14.55
C ALA A 570 44.19 33.90 15.40
N GLU A 571 45.15 34.46 16.12
CA GLU A 571 44.99 35.68 16.90
C GLU A 571 46.23 36.56 16.81
N ASN A 572 46.10 37.84 17.13
CA ASN A 572 47.24 38.74 17.23
C ASN A 572 47.77 38.78 18.66
N ILE A 573 49.10 38.82 18.78
CA ILE A 573 49.76 38.99 20.07
C ILE A 573 49.72 40.49 20.42
N PRO A 574 49.06 40.89 21.53
CA PRO A 574 48.98 42.29 21.92
C PRO A 574 50.37 42.84 22.28
N GLY A 575 50.68 44.03 21.78
CA GLY A 575 51.90 44.78 22.06
C GLY A 575 51.82 45.60 23.35
N ALA A 576 52.92 46.28 23.69
CA ALA A 576 53.03 47.08 24.92
C ALA A 576 52.18 48.36 24.94
N LYS A 577 51.62 48.77 23.79
CA LYS A 577 50.74 49.95 23.65
C LYS A 577 49.37 49.50 23.13
N PRO A 578 48.27 50.15 23.55
CA PRO A 578 46.94 49.90 22.98
C PRO A 578 46.98 50.06 21.45
N GLY A 579 46.59 49.01 20.71
CA GLY A 579 46.60 48.98 19.24
C GLY A 579 47.94 48.59 18.58
N ALA A 580 49.02 48.44 19.35
CA ALA A 580 50.26 47.85 18.84
C ALA A 580 50.16 46.33 18.85
N MET A 581 50.60 45.67 17.78
CA MET A 581 50.69 44.21 17.68
C MET A 581 52.16 43.80 17.77
N LYS A 582 52.44 42.67 18.43
CA LYS A 582 53.80 42.11 18.58
C LYS A 582 54.09 40.98 17.57
N GLY A 583 53.04 40.46 16.92
CA GLY A 583 53.11 39.40 15.93
C GLY A 583 51.81 38.60 15.87
N ALA A 584 51.81 37.50 15.12
CA ALA A 584 50.66 36.61 15.01
C ALA A 584 50.86 35.34 15.84
N ARG A 585 49.74 34.73 16.21
CA ARG A 585 49.67 33.46 16.92
C ARG A 585 48.69 32.55 16.23
N PHE A 586 49.15 31.33 15.93
CA PHE A 586 48.30 30.25 15.45
C PHE A 586 48.13 29.21 16.55
N VAL A 587 46.89 28.80 16.81
CA VAL A 587 46.54 27.83 17.86
C VAL A 587 45.84 26.64 17.22
N MET A 588 46.48 25.48 17.26
CA MET A 588 45.88 24.21 16.88
C MET A 588 45.46 23.45 18.14
N THR A 589 44.19 23.08 18.24
CA THR A 589 43.65 22.28 19.34
C THR A 589 43.22 20.92 18.82
N LEU A 590 43.71 19.84 19.43
CA LEU A 590 43.35 18.46 19.06
C LEU A 590 42.78 17.72 20.28
N PRO A 591 41.79 16.83 20.12
CA PRO A 591 41.32 15.99 21.20
C PRO A 591 42.44 15.04 21.62
N ALA A 592 42.76 15.06 22.91
CA ALA A 592 43.75 14.19 23.48
C ALA A 592 43.19 12.77 23.56
N GLU A 593 44.03 11.78 23.24
CA GLU A 593 43.73 10.39 23.52
C GLU A 593 43.58 10.20 25.05
N GLY A 594 42.57 9.43 25.43
CA GLY A 594 42.12 9.19 26.80
C GLY A 594 43.13 8.42 27.66
#